data_AF-A0A6N2MM57-F1
#
_entry.id   AF-A0A6N2MM57-F1
#
_cell.length_a   1.000
_cell.length_b   1.000
_cell.length_c   1.000
_cell.angle_alpha   90.00
_cell.angle_beta   90.00
_cell.angle_gamma   90.00
#
_symmetry.space_group_name_H-M   'P 1'
#
loop_
_entity.id
_entity.type
_entity.pdbx_description
1 polymer ?
#
loop_
_entity_poly.entity_id
_entity_poly.type
_entity_poly.pdbx_seq_one_letter_code
_entity_poly.pdbx_strand_id
1 'polypeptide(L)'
;MGHSSKKKKKRGGGSGRRIKGRSQSKDNSYNALNDNELLAEEITALNAIFQEDCKIISDSPPQITIKLRPYSKDMGYEDLDVSALLSVRCLPGYPDKCPRLQITPEKGLTKCDADNLLSLLNDQANSNAREGRVMIFNLVEAAQEFLSEIAPVVPAPEPQPFVSEGPCSF
;
A
#
# COMPACT_ATOMS: atom_id res chain seq x y z
N MET A 1 -72.88 38.00 -23.68
CA MET A 1 -73.24 38.99 -22.64
C MET A 1 -72.10 39.02 -21.64
N GLY A 2 -71.39 40.14 -21.58
CA GLY A 2 -70.19 40.31 -20.75
C GLY A 2 -70.54 40.75 -19.33
N HIS A 3 -69.81 40.23 -18.36
CA HIS A 3 -69.77 40.77 -16.99
C HIS A 3 -68.36 41.28 -16.72
N SER A 4 -68.28 42.60 -16.54
CA SER A 4 -67.11 43.34 -16.08
C SER A 4 -67.11 43.47 -14.56
N SER A 5 -65.95 43.36 -13.91
CA SER A 5 -65.68 44.07 -12.66
C SER A 5 -64.19 44.35 -12.49
N LYS A 6 -63.92 45.54 -11.92
CA LYS A 6 -62.70 46.35 -12.06
C LYS A 6 -61.79 46.24 -10.82
N LYS A 7 -60.51 46.60 -11.04
CA LYS A 7 -59.69 47.60 -10.31
C LYS A 7 -58.59 47.12 -9.31
N LYS A 8 -57.34 47.53 -9.68
CA LYS A 8 -56.25 48.18 -8.87
C LYS A 8 -55.60 47.35 -7.72
N LYS A 9 -54.29 47.41 -7.40
CA LYS A 9 -53.21 48.41 -7.64
C LYS A 9 -51.83 47.78 -7.27
N LYS A 10 -50.84 47.92 -8.16
CA LYS A 10 -49.41 48.30 -7.96
C LYS A 10 -48.77 48.18 -6.54
N ARG A 11 -47.65 47.43 -6.39
CA ARG A 11 -46.26 47.91 -6.07
C ARG A 11 -45.33 46.83 -5.47
N GLY A 12 -44.03 46.93 -5.80
CA GLY A 12 -42.88 46.26 -5.14
C GLY A 12 -42.42 45.03 -5.94
N GLY A 13 -41.25 44.98 -6.59
CA GLY A 13 -39.95 45.55 -6.24
C GLY A 13 -39.14 44.47 -5.53
N GLY A 14 -38.10 43.93 -6.17
CA GLY A 14 -37.21 42.98 -5.48
C GLY A 14 -36.44 42.04 -6.39
N SER A 15 -35.26 42.49 -6.80
CA SER A 15 -34.15 41.66 -7.29
C SER A 15 -33.85 40.51 -6.31
N GLY A 16 -33.64 39.30 -6.83
CA GLY A 16 -33.28 38.12 -6.03
C GLY A 16 -32.50 37.10 -6.86
N ARG A 17 -31.32 37.51 -7.34
CA ARG A 17 -30.33 36.61 -7.94
C ARG A 17 -29.92 35.53 -6.93
N ARG A 18 -29.75 34.30 -7.43
CA ARG A 18 -28.79 33.25 -7.03
C ARG A 18 -28.35 33.24 -5.56
N ILE A 19 -28.61 32.15 -4.82
CA ILE A 19 -27.56 31.42 -4.09
C ILE A 19 -27.91 29.93 -4.07
N LYS A 20 -27.25 29.18 -4.95
CA LYS A 20 -27.01 27.74 -4.80
C LYS A 20 -26.09 27.61 -3.59
N GLY A 21 -26.64 27.20 -2.44
CA GLY A 21 -25.90 26.93 -1.21
C GLY A 21 -24.94 25.76 -1.42
N ARG A 22 -23.75 26.06 -1.95
CA ARG A 22 -22.58 25.18 -1.94
C ARG A 22 -21.86 25.44 -0.62
N SER A 23 -22.08 24.60 0.38
CA SER A 23 -21.21 24.50 1.55
C SER A 23 -20.78 23.04 1.73
N GLN A 24 -19.96 22.55 0.81
CA GLN A 24 -19.16 21.33 0.94
C GLN A 24 -17.75 21.67 0.46
N SER A 25 -17.01 22.46 1.25
CA SER A 25 -15.64 22.81 0.89
C SER A 25 -14.72 22.98 2.10
N LYS A 26 -15.24 23.11 3.32
CA LYS A 26 -14.41 23.23 4.51
C LYS A 26 -13.98 21.86 5.05
N ASP A 27 -14.85 20.84 4.98
CA ASP A 27 -14.49 19.55 5.55
C ASP A 27 -13.46 18.76 4.73
N ASN A 28 -13.52 18.86 3.41
CA ASN A 28 -12.60 18.14 2.54
C ASN A 28 -11.14 18.62 2.66
N SER A 29 -10.93 19.86 3.10
CA SER A 29 -9.59 20.45 3.16
C SER A 29 -8.81 20.01 4.41
N TYR A 30 -9.49 19.74 5.53
CA TYR A 30 -8.81 19.25 6.74
C TYR A 30 -8.46 17.77 6.62
N ASN A 31 -9.36 16.96 6.04
CA ASN A 31 -9.08 15.55 5.77
C ASN A 31 -7.88 15.38 4.83
N ALA A 32 -7.87 16.11 3.71
CA ALA A 32 -6.76 16.02 2.77
C ALA A 32 -5.41 16.47 3.36
N LEU A 33 -5.39 17.40 4.33
CA LEU A 33 -4.14 17.78 5.01
C LEU A 33 -3.67 16.66 5.94
N ASN A 34 -4.57 16.08 6.72
CA ASN A 34 -4.28 14.96 7.62
C ASN A 34 -3.84 13.71 6.84
N ASP A 35 -4.49 13.39 5.71
CA ASP A 35 -4.14 12.28 4.83
C ASP A 35 -2.70 12.40 4.31
N ASN A 36 -2.30 13.62 3.93
CA ASN A 36 -0.94 13.89 3.47
C ASN A 36 0.08 13.78 4.62
N GLU A 37 -0.27 14.23 5.83
CA GLU A 37 0.58 14.12 7.02
C GLU A 37 0.79 12.64 7.41
N LEU A 38 -0.29 11.86 7.50
CA LEU A 38 -0.25 10.42 7.78
C LEU A 38 0.61 9.66 6.76
N LEU A 39 0.46 9.98 5.48
CA LEU A 39 1.27 9.37 4.43
C LEU A 39 2.75 9.76 4.54
N ALA A 40 3.05 11.02 4.88
CA ALA A 40 4.42 11.48 5.05
C ALA A 40 5.10 10.81 6.26
N GLU A 41 4.38 10.65 7.37
CA GLU A 41 4.84 9.90 8.55
C GLU A 41 5.12 8.43 8.20
N GLU A 42 4.20 7.78 7.48
CA GLU A 42 4.37 6.40 7.05
C GLU A 42 5.59 6.24 6.14
N ILE A 43 5.76 7.10 5.13
CA ILE A 43 6.94 7.05 4.24
C ILE A 43 8.23 7.25 5.03
N THR A 44 8.24 8.16 6.01
CA THR A 44 9.41 8.40 6.86
C THR A 44 9.75 7.16 7.69
N ALA A 45 8.73 6.51 8.28
CA ALA A 45 8.91 5.27 9.02
C ALA A 45 9.40 4.13 8.12
N LEU A 46 8.83 3.96 6.93
CA LEU A 46 9.24 2.93 5.97
C LEU A 46 10.70 3.10 5.54
N ASN A 47 11.14 4.33 5.25
CA ASN A 47 12.54 4.59 4.93
C ASN A 47 13.48 4.26 6.10
N ALA A 48 13.06 4.50 7.35
CA ALA A 48 13.85 4.16 8.52
C ALA A 48 13.94 2.63 8.75
N ILE A 49 12.84 1.92 8.50
CA ILE A 49 12.75 0.46 8.68
C ILE A 49 13.51 -0.28 7.58
N PHE A 50 13.25 0.06 6.32
CA PHE A 50 13.75 -0.68 5.16
C PHE A 50 15.02 -0.10 4.55
N GLN A 51 15.42 1.13 4.94
CA GLN A 51 16.69 1.75 4.54
C GLN A 51 16.92 1.64 3.02
N GLU A 52 17.98 0.96 2.57
CA GLU A 52 18.32 0.76 1.15
C GLU A 52 17.26 0.01 0.32
N ASP A 53 16.38 -0.75 0.98
CA ASP A 53 15.33 -1.52 0.33
C ASP A 53 14.08 -0.69 0.03
N CYS A 54 13.95 0.52 0.58
CA CYS A 54 12.85 1.44 0.27
C CYS A 54 13.35 2.62 -0.58
N LYS A 55 12.69 2.83 -1.73
CA LYS A 55 13.03 3.90 -2.67
C LYS A 55 11.80 4.72 -3.02
N ILE A 56 11.88 6.04 -2.84
CA ILE A 56 10.87 6.97 -3.32
C ILE A 56 11.13 7.26 -4.80
N ILE A 57 10.13 6.99 -5.65
CA ILE A 57 10.19 7.17 -7.11
C ILE A 57 9.58 8.50 -7.54
N SER A 58 8.53 8.95 -6.85
CA SER A 58 7.85 10.21 -7.14
C SER A 58 7.18 10.75 -5.88
N ASP A 59 7.10 12.08 -5.75
CA ASP A 59 6.44 12.76 -4.64
C ASP A 59 4.99 13.17 -4.96
N SER A 60 4.57 13.12 -6.24
CA SER A 60 3.23 13.60 -6.64
C SER A 60 2.66 12.86 -7.87
N PRO A 61 1.75 11.89 -7.67
CA PRO A 61 1.39 11.28 -6.39
C PRO A 61 2.55 10.45 -5.81
N PRO A 62 2.67 10.33 -4.48
CA PRO A 62 3.71 9.52 -3.86
C PRO A 62 3.75 8.11 -4.41
N GLN A 63 4.92 7.71 -4.91
CA GLN A 63 5.20 6.38 -5.39
C GLN A 63 6.48 5.87 -4.75
N ILE A 64 6.38 4.73 -4.09
CA ILE A 64 7.50 4.07 -3.43
C ILE A 64 7.67 2.66 -4.00
N THR A 65 8.89 2.16 -3.93
CA THR A 65 9.24 0.79 -4.27
C THR A 65 9.99 0.18 -3.10
N ILE A 66 9.50 -0.96 -2.62
CA ILE A 66 10.10 -1.69 -1.49
C ILE A 66 10.55 -3.06 -1.98
N LYS A 67 11.80 -3.42 -1.70
CA LYS A 67 12.31 -4.77 -1.96
C LYS A 67 11.83 -5.74 -0.89
N LEU A 68 11.10 -6.75 -1.33
CA LEU A 68 10.54 -7.81 -0.51
C LEU A 68 11.48 -9.02 -0.51
N ARG A 69 11.70 -9.56 0.70
CA ARG A 69 12.41 -10.80 0.95
C ARG A 69 11.62 -11.61 1.98
N PRO A 70 11.69 -12.95 1.98
CA PRO A 70 11.16 -13.75 3.07
C PRO A 70 11.65 -13.25 4.43
N TYR A 71 10.86 -13.45 5.49
CA TYR A 71 11.35 -13.23 6.85
C TYR A 71 12.59 -14.07 7.13
N SER A 72 13.71 -13.41 7.43
CA SER A 72 14.92 -14.07 7.90
C SER A 72 14.68 -14.59 9.31
N LYS A 73 14.35 -15.87 9.47
CA LYS A 73 14.31 -16.53 10.77
C LYS A 73 15.72 -16.71 11.32
N ASP A 74 16.38 -15.65 11.80
CA ASP A 74 17.53 -15.63 12.72
C ASP A 74 18.69 -16.66 12.52
N MET A 75 18.78 -17.28 11.34
CA MET A 75 19.61 -18.45 11.06
C MET A 75 20.51 -18.18 9.86
N GLY A 76 21.10 -17.00 9.73
CA GLY A 76 22.21 -16.76 8.78
C GLY A 76 21.99 -17.20 7.32
N TYR A 77 20.75 -17.31 6.85
CA TYR A 77 20.43 -17.66 5.47
C TYR A 77 20.33 -16.38 4.65
N GLU A 78 21.49 -15.85 4.28
CA GLU A 78 21.64 -14.74 3.34
C GLU A 78 21.21 -15.11 1.90
N ASP A 79 20.87 -16.39 1.65
CA ASP A 79 20.67 -16.96 0.30
C ASP A 79 19.27 -17.56 0.09
N LEU A 80 18.22 -16.97 0.69
CA LEU A 80 16.86 -17.26 0.21
C LEU A 80 16.68 -16.62 -1.16
N ASP A 81 16.67 -17.46 -2.18
CA ASP A 81 16.61 -17.07 -3.59
C ASP A 81 15.28 -16.44 -4.03
N VAL A 82 14.35 -16.18 -3.12
CA VAL A 82 13.03 -15.62 -3.45
C VAL A 82 13.00 -14.13 -3.10
N SER A 83 12.73 -13.27 -4.08
CA SER A 83 12.53 -11.83 -3.87
C SER A 83 11.55 -11.22 -4.88
N ALA A 84 11.00 -10.06 -4.52
CA ALA A 84 10.13 -9.27 -5.38
C ALA A 84 10.25 -7.79 -5.07
N LEU A 85 9.86 -6.93 -6.01
CA LEU A 85 9.67 -5.50 -5.77
C LEU A 85 8.18 -5.19 -5.66
N LEU A 86 7.78 -4.60 -4.54
CA LEU A 86 6.46 -4.03 -4.35
C LEU A 86 6.50 -2.54 -4.72
N SER A 87 5.82 -2.16 -5.80
CA SER A 87 5.58 -0.75 -6.11
C SER A 87 4.21 -0.34 -5.58
N VAL A 88 4.20 0.72 -4.77
CA VAL A 88 3.00 1.28 -4.14
C VAL A 88 2.86 2.72 -4.63
N ARG A 89 1.71 3.01 -5.25
CA ARG A 89 1.35 4.37 -5.66
C ARG A 89 0.13 4.84 -4.87
N CYS A 90 0.35 5.78 -3.95
CA CYS A 90 -0.68 6.31 -3.08
C CYS A 90 -1.53 7.33 -3.83
N LEU A 91 -2.80 7.00 -4.07
CA LEU A 91 -3.72 7.88 -4.78
C LEU A 91 -4.33 8.94 -3.84
N PRO A 92 -4.84 10.07 -4.36
CA PRO A 92 -5.55 11.05 -3.54
C PRO A 92 -6.73 10.44 -2.77
N GLY A 93 -6.68 10.56 -1.45
CA GLY A 93 -7.62 9.96 -0.51
C GLY A 93 -7.13 8.68 0.16
N TYR A 94 -5.85 8.31 0.02
CA TYR A 94 -5.20 7.39 0.94
C TYR A 94 -5.14 8.02 2.35
N PRO A 95 -5.37 7.27 3.45
CA PRO A 95 -5.56 5.82 3.53
C PRO A 95 -6.99 5.29 3.23
N ASP A 96 -8.01 6.15 3.17
CA ASP A 96 -9.41 5.74 2.92
C ASP A 96 -9.63 5.11 1.53
N LYS A 97 -8.68 5.29 0.62
CA LYS A 97 -8.61 4.63 -0.68
C LYS A 97 -7.36 3.78 -0.77
N CYS A 98 -7.54 2.58 -1.31
CA CYS A 98 -6.44 1.67 -1.55
C CYS A 98 -5.39 2.28 -2.48
N PRO A 99 -4.10 2.10 -2.18
CA PRO A 99 -3.04 2.42 -3.11
C PRO A 99 -3.10 1.48 -4.33
N ARG A 100 -2.47 1.90 -5.44
CA ARG A 100 -2.23 0.98 -6.56
C ARG A 100 -0.98 0.16 -6.26
N LEU A 101 -1.15 -1.16 -6.29
CA LEU A 101 -0.09 -2.13 -6.04
C LEU A 101 0.38 -2.77 -7.35
N GLN A 102 1.68 -2.99 -7.45
CA GLN A 102 2.28 -3.79 -8.51
C GLN A 102 3.40 -4.63 -7.93
N ILE A 103 3.40 -5.92 -8.27
CA ILE A 103 4.49 -6.85 -7.95
C ILE A 103 5.36 -7.03 -9.19
N THR A 104 6.66 -6.80 -9.04
CA THR A 104 7.66 -7.22 -10.03
C THR A 104 8.40 -8.42 -9.46
N PRO A 105 8.25 -9.63 -10.03
CA PRO A 105 9.02 -10.79 -9.59
C PRO A 105 10.50 -10.58 -9.91
N GLU A 106 11.37 -10.98 -8.99
CA GLU A 106 12.82 -10.91 -9.18
C GLU A 106 13.43 -12.33 -9.25
N LYS A 107 14.00 -12.82 -8.14
CA LYS A 107 14.60 -14.15 -8.05
C LYS A 107 13.58 -15.10 -7.41
N GLY A 108 13.53 -16.35 -7.85
CA GLY A 108 12.77 -17.42 -7.18
C GLY A 108 11.23 -17.30 -7.14
N LEU A 109 10.65 -16.16 -7.54
CA LEU A 109 9.21 -15.95 -7.56
C LEU A 109 8.63 -16.26 -8.94
N THR A 110 7.74 -17.24 -9.03
CA THR A 110 7.04 -17.53 -10.29
C THR A 110 6.01 -16.45 -10.60
N LYS A 111 5.62 -16.31 -11.87
CA LYS A 111 4.55 -15.39 -12.25
C LYS A 111 3.22 -15.72 -11.55
N CYS A 112 2.92 -17.01 -11.39
CA CYS A 112 1.71 -17.48 -10.70
C CYS A 112 1.72 -17.02 -9.24
N ASP A 113 2.85 -17.18 -8.55
CA ASP A 113 3.00 -16.75 -7.15
C ASP A 113 2.97 -15.23 -7.01
N ALA A 114 3.53 -14.50 -7.98
CA ALA A 114 3.43 -13.04 -8.03
C ALA A 114 1.99 -12.54 -8.21
N ASP A 115 1.19 -13.21 -9.06
CA ASP A 115 -0.22 -12.91 -9.26
C ASP A 115 -1.04 -13.24 -7.98
N ASN A 116 -0.74 -14.37 -7.31
CA ASN A 116 -1.35 -14.74 -6.03
C ASN A 116 -1.01 -13.73 -4.93
N LEU A 117 0.26 -13.34 -4.82
CA LEU A 117 0.72 -12.32 -3.88
C LEU A 117 0.01 -10.99 -4.13
N LEU A 118 -0.06 -10.55 -5.39
CA LEU A 118 -0.77 -9.32 -5.74
C LEU A 118 -2.26 -9.39 -5.36
N SER A 119 -2.92 -10.53 -5.55
CA SER A 119 -4.32 -10.72 -5.13
C SER A 119 -4.47 -10.58 -3.62
N LEU A 120 -3.63 -11.28 -2.86
CA LEU A 120 -3.60 -11.21 -1.39
C LEU A 120 -3.45 -9.78 -0.89
N LEU A 121 -2.47 -9.04 -1.42
CA LEU A 121 -2.21 -7.67 -0.99
C LEU A 121 -3.34 -6.70 -1.37
N ASN A 122 -3.99 -6.90 -2.52
CA ASN A 122 -5.16 -6.10 -2.88
C ASN A 122 -6.33 -6.33 -1.90
N ASP A 123 -6.57 -7.58 -1.49
CA ASP A 123 -7.63 -7.89 -0.53
C ASP A 123 -7.36 -7.24 0.83
N GLN A 124 -6.11 -7.33 1.31
CA GLN A 124 -5.72 -6.65 2.56
C GLN A 124 -5.78 -5.12 2.44
N ALA A 125 -5.33 -4.54 1.32
CA ALA A 125 -5.42 -3.10 1.09
C ALA A 125 -6.88 -2.63 1.08
N ASN A 126 -7.79 -3.40 0.48
CA ASN A 126 -9.23 -3.15 0.49
C ASN A 126 -9.82 -3.20 1.91
N SER A 127 -9.36 -4.12 2.76
CA SER A 127 -9.79 -4.18 4.16
C SER A 127 -9.30 -2.97 4.95
N ASN A 128 -8.00 -2.65 4.87
CA ASN A 128 -7.40 -1.54 5.60
C ASN A 128 -7.98 -0.18 5.18
N ALA A 129 -8.29 0.01 3.90
CA ALA A 129 -8.91 1.24 3.40
C ALA A 129 -10.31 1.48 3.99
N ARG A 130 -11.08 0.42 4.26
CA ARG A 130 -12.39 0.54 4.94
C ARG A 130 -12.25 0.99 6.39
N GLU A 131 -11.11 0.71 7.01
CA GLU A 131 -10.77 1.15 8.36
C GLU A 131 -10.12 2.54 8.41
N GLY A 132 -9.77 3.11 7.25
CA GLY A 132 -9.11 4.42 7.15
C GLY A 132 -7.70 4.43 7.76
N ARG A 133 -6.96 3.32 7.67
CA ARG A 133 -5.64 3.17 8.28
C ARG A 133 -4.53 3.11 7.25
N VAL A 134 -3.40 3.73 7.58
CA VAL A 134 -2.14 3.51 6.86
C VAL A 134 -1.80 2.02 6.87
N MET A 135 -1.34 1.48 5.75
CA MET A 135 -1.34 0.04 5.50
C MET A 135 -0.11 -0.50 4.79
N ILE A 136 0.81 0.34 4.34
CA ILE A 136 1.94 -0.10 3.50
C ILE A 136 2.83 -1.05 4.29
N PHE A 137 3.11 -0.76 5.55
CA PHE A 137 3.89 -1.66 6.41
C PHE A 137 3.23 -3.03 6.54
N ASN A 138 1.93 -3.07 6.86
CA ASN A 138 1.17 -4.32 6.98
C ASN A 138 1.17 -5.13 5.68
N LEU A 139 1.08 -4.45 4.53
CA LEU A 139 1.17 -5.10 3.21
C LEU A 139 2.56 -5.69 2.97
N VAL A 140 3.62 -5.02 3.42
CA VAL A 140 4.98 -5.58 3.36
C VAL A 140 5.08 -6.81 4.26
N GLU A 141 4.59 -6.77 5.49
CA GLU A 141 4.61 -7.93 6.40
C GLU A 141 3.90 -9.15 5.80
N ALA A 142 2.68 -8.96 5.29
CA ALA A 142 1.92 -10.02 4.63
C ALA A 142 2.63 -10.56 3.39
N ALA A 143 3.32 -9.69 2.64
CA ALA A 143 4.11 -10.13 1.50
C ALA A 143 5.32 -10.96 1.94
N GLN A 144 6.04 -10.52 2.97
CA GLN A 144 7.19 -11.25 3.51
C GLN A 144 6.78 -12.62 4.07
N GLU A 145 5.63 -12.71 4.74
CA GLU A 145 5.04 -13.96 5.21
C GLU A 145 4.73 -14.91 4.04
N PHE A 146 4.04 -14.42 3.00
CA PHE A 146 3.76 -15.20 1.79
C PHE A 146 5.05 -15.70 1.12
N LEU A 147 6.07 -14.84 1.00
CA LEU A 147 7.36 -15.23 0.42
C LEU A 147 8.06 -16.29 1.27
N SER A 148 7.90 -16.28 2.59
CA SER A 148 8.42 -17.32 3.49
C SER A 148 7.71 -18.67 3.36
N GLU A 149 6.42 -18.69 2.99
CA GLU A 149 5.68 -19.93 2.76
C GLU A 149 6.07 -20.63 1.46
N ILE A 150 6.35 -19.86 0.41
CA ILE A 150 6.76 -20.41 -0.89
C ILE A 150 8.28 -20.67 -0.97
N ALA A 151 9.07 -20.05 -0.11
CA ALA A 151 10.51 -20.23 -0.10
C ALA A 151 10.83 -21.71 0.20
N PRO A 152 11.71 -22.35 -0.60
CA PRO A 152 12.11 -23.71 -0.33
C PRO A 152 12.81 -23.78 1.03
N VAL A 153 12.34 -24.68 1.89
CA VAL A 153 13.04 -25.03 3.13
C VAL A 153 14.35 -25.70 2.73
N VAL A 154 15.46 -24.95 2.74
CA VAL A 154 16.79 -25.53 2.56
C VAL A 154 16.99 -26.56 3.68
N PRO A 155 17.13 -27.86 3.37
CA PRO A 155 17.48 -28.83 4.40
C PRO A 155 18.82 -28.41 4.99
N ALA A 156 18.92 -28.35 6.32
CA ALA A 156 20.19 -28.13 7.00
C ALA A 156 21.24 -29.11 6.43
N PRO A 157 22.50 -28.67 6.20
CA PRO A 157 23.52 -29.57 5.69
C PRO A 157 23.64 -30.76 6.64
N GLU A 158 23.34 -31.96 6.13
CA GLU A 158 23.52 -33.19 6.88
C GLU A 158 24.98 -33.24 7.37
N PRO A 159 25.23 -33.51 8.67
CA PRO A 159 26.58 -33.62 9.16
C PRO A 159 27.28 -34.76 8.42
N GLN A 160 28.25 -34.40 7.58
CA GLN A 160 29.01 -35.39 6.82
C GLN A 160 29.68 -36.38 7.79
N PRO A 161 29.63 -37.69 7.53
CA PRO A 161 30.32 -38.64 8.39
C PRO A 161 31.82 -38.36 8.33
N PHE A 162 32.39 -38.03 9.49
CA PHE A 162 33.82 -37.89 9.69
C PHE A 162 34.51 -39.19 9.27
N VAL A 163 35.14 -39.20 8.09
CA VAL A 163 35.99 -40.31 7.67
C VAL A 163 37.28 -40.17 8.45
N SER A 164 37.37 -40.91 9.56
CA SER A 164 38.61 -41.07 10.31
C SER A 164 39.61 -41.78 9.43
N GLU A 165 40.52 -41.04 8.78
CA GLU A 165 41.71 -41.61 8.16
C GLU A 165 42.48 -42.37 9.25
N GLY A 166 42.50 -43.70 9.13
CA GLY A 166 43.28 -44.55 10.02
C GLY A 166 44.77 -44.27 9.79
N PRO A 167 45.61 -44.24 10.85
CA PRO A 167 47.02 -43.95 10.68
C PRO A 167 47.69 -45.09 9.89
N CYS A 168 48.37 -44.72 8.81
CA CYS A 168 49.31 -45.59 8.10
C CYS A 168 50.34 -46.16 9.09
N SER A 169 50.45 -47.49 9.08
CA SER A 169 51.45 -48.24 9.84
C SER A 169 52.87 -47.92 9.37
N PHE A 170 53.81 -47.82 10.31
CA PHE A 170 55.26 -47.89 10.08
C PHE A 170 55.80 -49.21 10.65
#